data_AF-A0A149PNR7-F1
#
_entry.id   AF-A0A149PNR7-F1
#
_cell.length_a   1.000
_cell.length_b   1.000
_cell.length_c   1.000
_cell.angle_alpha   90.00
_cell.angle_beta   90.00
_cell.angle_gamma   90.00
#
_symmetry.space_group_name_H-M   'P 1'
#
loop_
_entity.id
_entity.type
_entity.pdbx_description
1 polymer ?
#
loop_
_entity_poly.entity_id
_entity_poly.type
_entity_poly.pdbx_seq_one_letter_code
_entity_poly.pdbx_strand_id
1 'polypeptide(L)'
;MVDALHASATAGTERSISSAWLRQTVKPTGARNSRARGFWQVAPYASKLTRAHRAAAKADHAFARALREQTIYPQRIDALIAGRTWFDGKECAKCGGSRRRVYDVACYDCTQIGRGFKTGTKGRCIALPPAKLSRDGWLARNAERKREAAGEYIEYSSGEWSARQYPTGRLSVRCLAHHIDNPDFRTVHGSRIFQLCEQHPDLLILLRRAGWSI
;
A
#
# COMPACT_ATOMS: atom_id res chain seq x y z
N MET A 1 -9.82 61.27 20.33
CA MET A 1 -10.23 62.54 19.68
C MET A 1 -8.97 63.24 19.22
N VAL A 2 -8.70 63.15 17.91
CA VAL A 2 -8.19 64.14 16.94
C VAL A 2 -7.73 63.32 15.72
N ASP A 3 -8.57 63.34 14.68
CA ASP A 3 -8.33 63.41 13.22
C ASP A 3 -7.00 62.87 12.64
N ALA A 4 -6.93 61.92 11.69
CA ALA A 4 -7.53 61.74 10.35
C ALA A 4 -6.72 62.36 9.18
N LEU A 5 -6.65 61.60 8.06
CA LEU A 5 -6.31 61.97 6.65
C LEU A 5 -4.80 61.97 6.28
N HIS A 6 -4.28 61.36 5.20
CA HIS A 6 -4.72 61.02 3.81
C HIS A 6 -4.11 59.64 3.36
N ALA A 7 -4.73 58.74 2.56
CA ALA A 7 -5.20 58.81 1.15
C ALA A 7 -4.06 59.17 0.15
N SER A 8 -3.81 58.59 -1.04
CA SER A 8 -4.37 57.56 -1.93
C SER A 8 -3.29 57.26 -3.00
N ALA A 9 -3.14 56.01 -3.46
CA ALA A 9 -3.44 55.51 -4.83
C ALA A 9 -2.59 56.01 -6.02
N THR A 10 -1.99 55.07 -6.78
CA THR A 10 -1.95 54.90 -8.28
C THR A 10 -0.93 53.79 -8.60
N ALA A 11 -1.26 52.60 -9.13
CA ALA A 11 -1.80 52.25 -10.44
C ALA A 11 -0.87 52.60 -11.63
N GLY A 12 -0.43 51.57 -12.36
CA GLY A 12 0.44 51.59 -13.55
C GLY A 12 1.25 50.30 -13.59
N THR A 13 0.74 49.17 -14.10
CA THR A 13 0.48 48.86 -15.53
C THR A 13 1.70 49.21 -16.38
N GLU A 14 2.48 48.20 -16.78
CA GLU A 14 2.73 47.90 -18.21
C GLU A 14 3.69 46.72 -18.46
N ARG A 15 3.21 45.83 -19.35
CA ARG A 15 3.90 45.07 -20.43
C ARG A 15 5.00 44.07 -20.02
N SER A 16 4.75 42.76 -20.10
CA SER A 16 4.64 41.94 -21.33
C SER A 16 5.95 41.84 -22.13
N ILE A 17 6.70 40.76 -21.87
CA ILE A 17 7.53 40.02 -22.86
C ILE A 17 7.43 38.54 -22.44
N SER A 18 6.51 37.77 -23.00
CA SER A 18 6.73 36.88 -24.15
C SER A 18 8.05 36.10 -24.10
N SER A 19 8.03 34.89 -23.55
CA SER A 19 8.77 33.78 -24.18
C SER A 19 8.25 32.43 -23.68
N ALA A 20 7.51 31.79 -24.56
CA ALA A 20 7.09 30.40 -24.50
C ALA A 20 8.24 29.45 -24.13
N TRP A 21 8.06 28.67 -23.07
CA TRP A 21 8.71 27.38 -22.89
C TRP A 21 7.71 26.37 -22.31
N LEU A 22 6.66 26.09 -23.10
CA LEU A 22 6.04 24.77 -23.10
C LEU A 22 7.10 23.76 -23.56
N ARG A 23 7.92 23.25 -22.63
CA ARG A 23 8.64 22.00 -22.88
C ARG A 23 7.62 20.88 -22.81
N GLN A 24 7.00 20.64 -23.95
CA GLN A 24 6.44 19.35 -24.30
C GLN A 24 7.50 18.28 -23.99
N THR A 25 7.26 17.49 -22.94
CA THR A 25 8.02 16.26 -22.72
C THR A 25 7.58 15.25 -23.76
N VAL A 26 8.10 15.41 -24.98
CA VAL A 26 8.06 14.37 -25.99
C VAL A 26 8.90 13.22 -25.44
N LYS A 27 8.26 12.15 -24.99
CA LYS A 27 8.94 10.87 -24.76
C LYS A 27 9.55 10.44 -26.09
N PRO A 28 10.87 10.22 -26.19
CA PRO A 28 11.41 9.60 -27.38
C PRO A 28 10.98 8.13 -27.37
N THR A 29 9.97 7.84 -28.18
CA THR A 29 9.61 6.49 -28.59
C THR A 29 10.83 5.91 -29.33
N GLY A 30 11.48 4.91 -28.72
CA GLY A 30 12.50 4.12 -29.40
C GLY A 30 13.93 4.66 -29.33
N ALA A 31 14.44 5.04 -28.16
CA ALA A 31 15.88 5.15 -27.95
C ALA A 31 16.54 3.76 -27.96
N ARG A 32 16.67 3.14 -29.14
CA ARG A 32 17.69 2.13 -29.40
C ARG A 32 19.03 2.87 -29.29
N ASN A 33 19.63 2.79 -28.10
CA ASN A 33 20.95 3.34 -27.83
C ASN A 33 21.98 2.70 -28.78
N SER A 34 22.18 3.37 -29.91
CA SER A 34 23.32 3.15 -30.76
C SER A 34 24.43 4.06 -30.25
N ARG A 35 25.53 3.41 -29.84
CA ARG A 35 26.85 3.99 -29.58
C ARG A 35 27.04 4.68 -28.22
N ALA A 36 27.30 3.86 -27.20
CA ALA A 36 28.37 4.16 -26.26
C ALA A 36 29.53 3.21 -26.60
N ARG A 37 30.48 3.66 -27.43
CA ARG A 37 31.82 3.06 -27.47
C ARG A 37 32.53 3.53 -26.21
N GLY A 38 32.52 2.72 -25.17
CA GLY A 38 33.25 2.99 -23.94
C GLY A 38 33.50 1.67 -23.24
N PHE A 39 34.75 1.42 -22.85
CA PHE A 39 35.40 0.39 -22.01
C PHE A 39 34.65 -0.87 -21.52
N TRP A 40 33.32 -0.87 -21.41
CA TRP A 40 32.51 -1.90 -20.77
C TRP A 40 31.57 -2.58 -21.76
N GLN A 41 31.54 -3.92 -21.72
CA GLN A 41 30.73 -4.76 -22.62
C GLN A 41 29.22 -4.57 -22.47
N VAL A 42 28.77 -3.99 -21.36
CA VAL A 42 27.38 -3.62 -21.09
C VAL A 42 27.36 -2.18 -20.60
N ALA A 43 26.26 -1.47 -20.88
CA ALA A 43 26.11 -0.13 -20.38
C ALA A 43 26.04 -0.12 -18.84
N PRO A 44 26.65 0.86 -18.17
CA PRO A 44 26.61 0.92 -16.71
C PRO A 44 25.29 1.46 -16.19
N TYR A 45 24.17 1.32 -16.91
CA TYR A 45 22.85 1.70 -16.45
C TYR A 45 21.81 0.65 -16.88
N ALA A 46 20.91 0.29 -15.96
CA ALA A 46 19.79 -0.60 -16.26
C ALA A 46 18.70 -0.49 -15.18
N SER A 47 17.45 -0.68 -15.58
CA SER A 47 16.33 -0.83 -14.63
C SER A 47 16.46 -2.10 -13.77
N LYS A 48 17.15 -3.12 -14.29
CA LYS A 48 17.49 -4.39 -13.61
C LYS A 48 18.92 -4.81 -13.96
N LEU A 49 19.74 -5.13 -12.96
CA LEU A 49 21.09 -5.65 -13.20
C LEU A 49 21.04 -7.12 -13.67
N THR A 50 21.45 -7.36 -14.91
CA THR A 50 21.56 -8.73 -15.45
C THR A 50 22.81 -9.44 -14.91
N ARG A 51 22.98 -10.72 -15.26
CA ARG A 51 24.21 -11.47 -14.93
C ARG A 51 25.47 -10.77 -15.47
N ALA A 52 25.42 -10.24 -16.70
CA ALA A 52 26.54 -9.54 -17.32
C ALA A 52 26.93 -8.26 -16.56
N HIS A 53 25.94 -7.46 -16.12
CA HIS A 53 26.20 -6.26 -15.30
C HIS A 53 26.85 -6.62 -13.97
N ARG A 54 26.38 -7.68 -13.31
CA ARG A 54 26.99 -8.14 -12.05
C ARG A 54 28.40 -8.66 -12.24
N ALA A 55 28.68 -9.35 -13.35
CA ALA A 55 30.03 -9.80 -13.68
C ALA A 55 30.96 -8.61 -13.96
N ALA A 56 30.52 -7.64 -14.76
CA ALA A 56 31.29 -6.42 -15.05
C ALA A 56 31.56 -5.61 -13.78
N ALA A 57 30.57 -5.43 -12.91
CA ALA A 57 30.74 -4.71 -11.65
C ALA A 57 31.66 -5.42 -10.64
N LYS A 58 31.78 -6.75 -10.73
CA LYS A 58 32.76 -7.52 -9.93
C LYS A 58 34.18 -7.40 -10.48
N ALA A 59 34.31 -7.30 -11.80
CA ALA A 59 35.59 -7.21 -12.48
C ALA A 59 36.17 -5.78 -12.48
N ASP A 60 35.31 -4.75 -12.44
CA ASP A 60 35.72 -3.35 -12.55
C ASP A 60 35.06 -2.46 -11.48
N HIS A 61 35.89 -1.86 -10.62
CA HIS A 61 35.45 -0.96 -9.56
C HIS A 61 34.88 0.37 -10.09
N ALA A 62 35.35 0.86 -11.24
CA ALA A 62 34.79 2.05 -11.87
C ALA A 62 33.37 1.76 -12.41
N PHE A 63 33.13 0.55 -12.93
CA PHE A 63 31.80 0.08 -13.32
C PHE A 63 30.84 0.05 -12.12
N ALA A 64 31.30 -0.53 -11.00
CA ALA A 64 30.51 -0.56 -9.78
C ALA A 64 30.18 0.85 -9.26
N ARG A 65 31.12 1.80 -9.37
CA ARG A 65 30.92 3.20 -8.95
C ARG A 65 29.85 3.90 -9.80
N ALA A 66 29.95 3.79 -11.13
CA ALA A 66 28.97 4.36 -12.05
C ALA A 66 27.56 3.82 -11.81
N LEU A 67 27.43 2.54 -11.42
CA LEU A 67 26.14 1.97 -11.02
C LEU A 67 25.57 2.57 -9.73
N ARG A 68 26.43 2.83 -8.73
CA ARG A 68 26.00 3.39 -7.43
C ARG A 68 25.42 4.79 -7.57
N GLU A 69 26.01 5.60 -8.45
CA GLU A 69 25.57 6.99 -8.69
C GLU A 69 24.16 7.10 -9.27
N GLN A 70 23.61 6.02 -9.82
CA GLN A 70 22.30 6.02 -10.48
C GLN A 70 21.13 5.73 -9.55
N THR A 71 21.37 5.52 -8.26
CA THR A 71 20.33 5.19 -7.31
C THR A 71 20.48 5.96 -6.02
N ILE A 72 19.33 6.28 -5.41
CA ILE A 72 19.24 6.88 -4.08
C ILE A 72 19.84 5.94 -3.01
N TYR A 73 19.94 4.64 -3.30
CA TYR A 73 20.47 3.63 -2.39
C TYR A 73 21.71 2.94 -2.96
N PRO A 74 22.92 3.51 -2.82
CA PRO A 74 24.15 2.86 -3.28
C PRO A 74 24.32 1.42 -2.74
N GLN A 75 23.92 1.20 -1.48
CA GLN A 75 23.97 -0.10 -0.81
C GLN A 75 23.12 -1.16 -1.51
N ARG A 76 22.08 -0.76 -2.25
CA ARG A 76 21.26 -1.65 -3.09
C ARG A 76 22.08 -2.27 -4.23
N ILE A 77 22.98 -1.50 -4.83
CA ILE A 77 23.86 -1.97 -5.91
C ILE A 77 24.84 -2.98 -5.35
N ASP A 78 25.44 -2.70 -4.19
CA ASP A 78 26.34 -3.63 -3.52
C ASP A 78 25.63 -4.95 -3.19
N ALA A 79 24.39 -4.89 -2.70
CA ALA A 79 23.58 -6.07 -2.45
C ALA A 79 23.26 -6.85 -3.74
N LEU A 80 22.95 -6.17 -4.86
CA LEU A 80 22.72 -6.83 -6.15
C LEU A 80 23.98 -7.54 -6.67
N ILE A 81 25.13 -6.90 -6.56
CA ILE A 81 26.43 -7.45 -6.98
C ILE A 81 26.78 -8.67 -6.11
N ALA A 82 26.56 -8.57 -4.80
CA ALA A 82 26.75 -9.64 -3.83
C ALA A 82 25.69 -10.76 -3.91
N GLY A 83 24.63 -10.59 -4.69
CA GLY A 83 23.54 -11.57 -4.81
C GLY A 83 22.66 -11.66 -3.56
N ARG A 84 22.64 -10.63 -2.70
CA ARG A 84 21.77 -10.55 -1.53
C ARG A 84 20.34 -10.20 -1.95
N THR A 85 19.36 -10.56 -1.10
CA THR A 85 17.93 -10.29 -1.34
C THR A 85 17.45 -9.01 -0.64
N TRP A 86 18.26 -8.45 0.25
CA TRP A 86 17.98 -7.24 1.03
C TRP A 86 19.24 -6.38 1.21
N PHE A 87 19.03 -5.11 1.61
CA PHE A 87 20.06 -4.13 1.95
C PHE A 87 19.54 -3.17 3.02
N ASP A 88 20.43 -2.45 3.70
CA ASP A 88 20.04 -1.42 4.66
C ASP A 88 19.76 -0.10 3.95
N GLY A 89 18.56 0.43 4.13
CA GLY A 89 18.10 1.68 3.54
C GLY A 89 17.42 2.59 4.55
N LYS A 90 16.62 3.54 4.07
CA LYS A 90 15.84 4.43 4.94
C LYS A 90 14.92 3.63 5.84
N GLU A 91 14.64 4.12 7.04
CA GLU A 91 13.74 3.48 8.00
C GLU A 91 12.29 3.43 7.49
N CYS A 92 11.57 2.37 7.86
CA CYS A 92 10.18 2.18 7.48
C CYS A 92 9.26 2.99 8.39
N ALA A 93 8.48 3.91 7.82
CA ALA A 93 7.47 4.68 8.55
C ALA A 93 6.42 3.81 9.30
N LYS A 94 6.21 2.56 8.87
CA LYS A 94 5.24 1.65 9.50
C LYS A 94 5.81 0.88 10.69
N CYS A 95 7.05 0.39 10.60
CA CYS A 95 7.61 -0.55 11.59
C CYS A 95 9.01 -0.19 12.10
N GLY A 96 9.56 0.96 11.72
CA GLY A 96 10.92 1.40 12.09
C GLY A 96 12.07 0.65 11.40
N GLY A 97 11.82 -0.51 10.80
CA GLY A 97 12.87 -1.34 10.21
C GLY A 97 13.61 -0.67 9.03
N SER A 98 14.93 -0.79 9.00
CA SER A 98 15.83 -0.26 7.95
C SER A 98 16.05 -1.22 6.79
N ARG A 99 15.75 -2.52 6.95
CA ARG A 99 15.97 -3.54 5.93
C ARG A 99 15.01 -3.35 4.75
N ARG A 100 15.56 -3.20 3.54
CA ARG A 100 14.82 -3.02 2.29
C ARG A 100 15.09 -4.16 1.32
N ARG A 101 14.07 -4.54 0.56
CA ARG A 101 14.21 -5.52 -0.52
C ARG A 101 14.96 -4.92 -1.70
N VAL A 102 15.83 -5.73 -2.31
CA VAL A 102 16.67 -5.29 -3.42
C VAL A 102 15.89 -4.87 -4.67
N TYR A 103 14.79 -5.57 -5.02
CA TYR A 103 14.11 -5.32 -6.29
C TYR A 103 13.10 -4.18 -6.25
N ASP A 104 12.27 -4.12 -5.22
CA ASP A 104 11.15 -3.18 -5.10
C ASP A 104 11.32 -2.17 -3.96
N VAL A 105 12.44 -2.22 -3.23
CA VAL A 105 12.77 -1.27 -2.14
C VAL A 105 11.73 -1.27 -1.00
N ALA A 106 10.81 -2.25 -1.02
CA ALA A 106 9.82 -2.42 0.02
C ALA A 106 10.50 -2.78 1.35
N CYS A 107 9.86 -2.41 2.47
CA CYS A 107 10.34 -2.83 3.79
C CYS A 107 10.35 -4.37 3.86
N TYR A 108 11.53 -4.94 4.11
CA TYR A 108 11.71 -6.38 4.17
C TYR A 108 10.84 -6.96 5.28
N ASP A 109 10.86 -6.37 6.48
CA ASP A 109 10.16 -6.87 7.66
C ASP A 109 8.64 -6.86 7.46
N CYS A 110 8.08 -5.73 7.00
CA CYS A 110 6.66 -5.64 6.67
C CYS A 110 6.23 -6.66 5.61
N THR A 111 7.09 -6.98 4.63
CA THR A 111 6.77 -8.01 3.63
C THR A 111 6.85 -9.43 4.19
N GLN A 112 7.64 -9.68 5.24
CA GLN A 112 7.69 -10.99 5.90
C GLN A 112 6.51 -11.20 6.86
N ILE A 113 5.99 -10.16 7.50
CA ILE A 113 4.82 -10.25 8.40
C ILE A 113 3.62 -10.87 7.68
N GLY A 114 3.44 -10.63 6.38
CA GLY A 114 2.37 -11.23 5.58
C GLY A 114 2.60 -12.66 5.11
N ARG A 115 3.79 -13.24 5.29
CA ARG A 115 4.15 -14.60 4.84
C ARG A 115 4.03 -15.66 5.92
N GLY A 116 4.02 -15.26 7.19
CA GLY A 116 3.80 -16.15 8.32
C GLY A 116 2.34 -16.55 8.50
N PHE A 117 2.10 -17.52 9.37
CA PHE A 117 0.76 -17.75 9.90
C PHE A 117 0.27 -16.48 10.58
N LYS A 118 -0.98 -16.07 10.33
CA LYS A 118 -1.58 -15.05 11.19
C LYS A 118 -1.80 -15.67 12.55
N THR A 119 -1.06 -15.22 13.54
CA THR A 119 -1.20 -15.69 14.92
C THR A 119 -2.12 -14.77 15.71
N GLY A 120 -2.84 -15.33 16.67
CA GLY A 120 -3.63 -14.59 17.63
C GLY A 120 -2.81 -13.98 18.76
N THR A 121 -3.49 -13.31 19.68
CA THR A 121 -2.92 -12.78 20.93
C THR A 121 -2.26 -13.87 21.78
N LYS A 122 -2.70 -15.13 21.64
CA LYS A 122 -2.13 -16.32 22.30
C LYS A 122 -1.04 -17.04 21.46
N GLY A 123 -0.55 -16.43 20.38
CA GLY A 123 0.46 -17.03 19.49
C GLY A 123 -0.01 -18.20 18.62
N ARG A 124 -1.30 -18.58 18.70
CA ARG A 124 -1.88 -19.68 17.89
C ARG A 124 -2.22 -19.23 16.48
N CYS A 125 -2.03 -20.08 15.48
CA CYS A 125 -2.45 -19.82 14.10
C CYS A 125 -3.98 -19.63 14.02
N ILE A 126 -4.42 -18.43 13.63
CA ILE A 126 -5.82 -18.08 13.37
C ILE A 126 -6.13 -18.21 11.88
N ALA A 127 -5.17 -17.93 11.00
CA ALA A 127 -5.38 -18.06 9.57
C ALA A 127 -4.11 -18.43 8.81
N LEU A 128 -4.28 -19.36 7.88
CA LEU A 128 -3.29 -19.69 6.86
C LEU A 128 -3.19 -18.54 5.86
N PRO A 129 -1.97 -18.06 5.54
CA PRO A 129 -1.78 -17.15 4.41
C PRO A 129 -2.21 -17.85 3.12
N PRO A 130 -2.66 -17.10 2.08
CA PRO A 130 -3.16 -17.69 0.84
C PRO A 130 -2.20 -18.70 0.20
N ALA A 131 -0.90 -18.46 0.29
CA ALA A 131 0.16 -19.34 -0.24
C ALA A 131 0.28 -20.70 0.49
N LYS A 132 -0.41 -20.87 1.63
CA LYS A 132 -0.42 -22.08 2.45
C LYS A 132 -1.80 -22.75 2.50
N LEU A 133 -2.78 -22.26 1.73
CA LEU A 133 -4.07 -22.95 1.58
C LEU A 133 -3.91 -24.15 0.64
N SER A 134 -4.68 -25.21 0.87
CA SER A 134 -4.88 -26.24 -0.14
C SER A 134 -5.54 -25.63 -1.38
N ARG A 135 -5.42 -26.30 -2.54
CA ARG A 135 -6.10 -25.89 -3.76
C ARG A 135 -7.60 -25.67 -3.54
N ASP A 136 -8.24 -26.60 -2.84
CA ASP A 136 -9.67 -26.55 -2.57
C ASP A 136 -10.04 -25.40 -1.63
N GLY A 137 -9.23 -25.15 -0.59
CA GLY A 137 -9.43 -24.01 0.31
C GLY A 137 -9.26 -22.67 -0.40
N TRP A 138 -8.35 -22.58 -1.37
CA TRP A 138 -8.20 -21.39 -2.22
C TRP A 138 -9.39 -21.20 -3.16
N LEU A 139 -9.87 -22.27 -3.80
CA LEU A 139 -11.04 -22.23 -4.67
C LEU A 139 -12.30 -21.82 -3.91
N ALA A 140 -12.52 -22.38 -2.72
CA ALA A 140 -13.64 -22.03 -1.84
C ALA A 140 -13.64 -20.53 -1.49
N ARG A 141 -12.50 -19.99 -1.05
CA ARG A 141 -12.37 -18.54 -0.76
C ARG A 141 -12.60 -17.65 -1.96
N ASN A 142 -12.16 -18.07 -3.15
CA ASN A 142 -12.42 -17.32 -4.37
C ASN A 142 -13.90 -17.39 -4.77
N ALA A 143 -14.56 -18.53 -4.56
CA ALA A 143 -16.00 -18.65 -4.78
C ALA A 143 -16.78 -17.74 -3.83
N GLU A 144 -16.43 -17.69 -2.54
CA GLU A 144 -17.00 -16.73 -1.57
C GLU A 144 -16.86 -15.28 -2.04
N ARG A 145 -15.66 -14.88 -2.47
CA ARG A 145 -15.40 -13.52 -2.98
C ARG A 145 -16.20 -13.19 -4.24
N LYS A 146 -16.34 -14.15 -5.15
CA LYS A 146 -17.14 -13.98 -6.37
C LYS A 146 -18.62 -13.82 -6.05
N ARG A 147 -19.14 -14.60 -5.10
CA ARG A 147 -20.53 -14.50 -4.63
C ARG A 147 -20.80 -13.15 -3.98
N GLU A 148 -19.91 -12.68 -3.12
CA GLU A 148 -20.03 -11.33 -2.55
C GLU A 148 -19.95 -10.24 -3.62
N ALA A 149 -19.05 -10.35 -4.61
CA ALA A 149 -18.96 -9.40 -5.71
C ALA A 149 -20.21 -9.40 -6.61
N ALA A 150 -20.91 -10.54 -6.70
CA ALA A 150 -22.22 -10.64 -7.34
C ALA A 150 -23.37 -10.06 -6.48
N GLY A 151 -23.07 -9.58 -5.26
CA GLY A 151 -24.04 -8.98 -4.36
C GLY A 151 -24.80 -9.98 -3.49
N GLU A 152 -24.34 -11.23 -3.35
CA GLU A 152 -24.96 -12.20 -2.46
C GLU A 152 -24.75 -11.79 -0.99
N TYR A 153 -25.84 -11.73 -0.23
CA TYR A 153 -25.84 -11.52 1.21
C TYR A 153 -27.09 -12.10 1.86
N ILE A 154 -27.03 -12.34 3.16
CA ILE A 154 -28.18 -12.64 4.01
C ILE A 154 -28.48 -11.39 4.84
N GLU A 155 -29.71 -10.90 4.78
CA GLU A 155 -30.13 -9.72 5.52
C GLU A 155 -30.93 -10.10 6.77
N TYR A 156 -30.61 -9.45 7.88
CA TYR A 156 -31.27 -9.58 9.16
C TYR A 156 -31.79 -8.21 9.58
N SER A 157 -32.97 -8.17 10.20
CA SER A 157 -33.53 -6.95 10.80
C SER A 157 -34.08 -7.22 12.20
N SER A 158 -33.95 -6.21 13.06
CA SER A 158 -34.59 -6.15 14.39
C SER A 158 -34.81 -4.68 14.74
N GLY A 159 -36.06 -4.28 14.93
CA GLY A 159 -36.42 -2.87 15.14
C GLY A 159 -35.88 -2.00 13.99
N GLU A 160 -35.13 -0.95 14.35
CA GLU A 160 -34.51 0.00 13.41
C GLU A 160 -33.12 -0.45 12.91
N TRP A 161 -32.67 -1.62 13.33
CA TRP A 161 -31.37 -2.18 12.95
C TRP A 161 -31.50 -3.12 11.76
N SER A 162 -30.60 -2.97 10.80
CA SER A 162 -30.41 -3.92 9.70
C SER A 162 -28.96 -4.37 9.64
N ALA A 163 -28.75 -5.63 9.27
CA ALA A 163 -27.43 -6.18 9.05
C ALA A 163 -27.39 -7.07 7.83
N ARG A 164 -26.27 -7.03 7.12
CA ARG A 164 -26.02 -7.85 5.95
C ARG A 164 -24.79 -8.69 6.19
N GLN A 165 -24.98 -10.01 6.22
CA GLN A 165 -23.90 -10.98 6.29
C GLN A 165 -23.53 -11.43 4.89
N TYR A 166 -22.28 -11.22 4.52
CA TYR A 166 -21.74 -11.60 3.22
C TYR A 166 -21.08 -12.99 3.28
N PRO A 167 -20.95 -13.71 2.15
CA PRO A 167 -20.30 -15.02 2.08
C PRO A 167 -18.86 -15.05 2.63
N THR A 168 -18.11 -13.95 2.61
CA THR A 168 -16.76 -13.87 3.23
C THR A 168 -16.80 -13.72 4.76
N GLY A 169 -18.01 -13.72 5.33
CA GLY A 169 -18.32 -13.49 6.73
C GLY A 169 -18.27 -12.02 7.15
N ARG A 170 -18.03 -11.08 6.23
CA ARG A 170 -18.19 -9.64 6.50
C ARG A 170 -19.61 -9.38 6.97
N LEU A 171 -19.76 -8.57 8.01
CA LEU A 171 -21.07 -8.14 8.52
C LEU A 171 -21.16 -6.63 8.40
N SER A 172 -22.08 -6.15 7.56
CA SER A 172 -22.46 -4.74 7.56
C SER A 172 -23.59 -4.54 8.56
N VAL A 173 -23.55 -3.48 9.36
CA VAL A 173 -24.59 -3.13 10.34
C VAL A 173 -24.98 -1.67 10.15
N ARG A 174 -26.29 -1.42 10.07
CA ARG A 174 -26.84 -0.10 9.83
C ARG A 174 -28.02 0.17 10.76
N CYS A 175 -28.08 1.38 11.28
CA CYS A 175 -29.23 1.95 11.98
C CYS A 175 -29.28 3.45 11.67
N LEU A 176 -30.30 3.86 10.92
CA LEU A 176 -30.42 5.25 10.45
C LEU A 176 -30.76 6.22 11.58
N ALA A 177 -31.61 5.82 12.53
CA ALA A 177 -32.03 6.64 13.66
C ALA A 177 -30.87 7.02 14.59
N HIS A 178 -29.85 6.14 14.68
CA HIS A 178 -28.65 6.38 15.47
C HIS A 178 -27.45 6.85 14.63
N HIS A 179 -27.66 7.15 13.34
CA HIS A 179 -26.60 7.54 12.41
C HIS A 179 -25.43 6.55 12.35
N ILE A 180 -25.73 5.25 12.47
CA ILE A 180 -24.75 4.18 12.40
C ILE A 180 -24.85 3.53 11.02
N ASP A 181 -23.77 3.59 10.25
CA ASP A 181 -23.63 2.88 8.99
C ASP A 181 -22.21 2.31 8.93
N ASN A 182 -22.05 1.05 9.34
CA ASN A 182 -20.76 0.39 9.37
C ASN A 182 -20.71 -0.76 8.34
N PRO A 183 -19.91 -0.61 7.26
CA PRO A 183 -19.84 -1.60 6.19
C PRO A 183 -19.06 -2.88 6.56
N ASP A 184 -18.29 -2.86 7.66
CA ASP A 184 -17.63 -4.05 8.23
C ASP A 184 -17.50 -3.93 9.76
N PHE A 185 -18.47 -4.51 10.46
CA PHE A 185 -18.56 -4.49 11.91
C PHE A 185 -17.36 -5.17 12.61
N ARG A 186 -16.56 -5.98 11.89
CA ARG A 186 -15.31 -6.57 12.42
C ARG A 186 -14.23 -5.52 12.72
N THR A 187 -14.35 -4.33 12.14
CA THR A 187 -13.43 -3.21 12.37
C THR A 187 -13.73 -2.47 13.67
N VAL A 188 -14.91 -2.68 14.26
CA VAL A 188 -15.31 -2.03 15.51
C VAL A 188 -14.59 -2.71 16.68
N HIS A 189 -14.03 -1.90 17.57
CA HIS A 189 -13.39 -2.40 18.77
C HIS A 189 -14.41 -3.11 19.68
N GLY A 190 -14.04 -4.25 20.27
CA GLY A 190 -14.96 -5.08 21.06
C GLY A 190 -15.68 -4.32 22.18
N SER A 191 -14.99 -3.43 22.90
CA SER A 191 -15.61 -2.60 23.94
C SER A 191 -16.73 -1.70 23.40
N ARG A 192 -16.59 -1.18 22.18
CA ARG A 192 -17.62 -0.37 21.54
C ARG A 192 -18.82 -1.22 21.12
N ILE A 193 -18.58 -2.47 20.69
CA ILE A 193 -19.66 -3.42 20.38
C ILE A 193 -20.47 -3.71 21.65
N PHE A 194 -19.83 -4.02 22.77
CA PHE A 194 -20.52 -4.28 24.04
C PHE A 194 -21.35 -3.08 24.49
N GLN A 195 -20.78 -1.87 24.48
CA GLN A 195 -21.51 -0.64 24.80
C GLN A 195 -22.74 -0.43 23.91
N LEU A 196 -22.61 -0.68 22.61
CA LEU A 196 -23.74 -0.56 21.68
C LEU A 196 -24.82 -1.60 21.98
N CYS A 197 -24.45 -2.83 22.32
CA CYS A 197 -25.39 -3.89 22.69
C CYS A 197 -26.11 -3.61 24.02
N GLU A 198 -25.44 -2.98 24.98
CA GLU A 198 -26.05 -2.52 26.25
C GLU A 198 -27.07 -1.41 26.02
N GLN A 199 -26.75 -0.47 25.12
CA GLN A 199 -27.62 0.67 24.77
C GLN A 199 -28.79 0.26 23.87
N HIS A 200 -28.60 -0.77 23.03
CA HIS A 200 -29.56 -1.16 22.00
C HIS A 200 -29.76 -2.70 22.00
N PRO A 201 -30.74 -3.21 22.75
CA PRO A 201 -31.03 -4.65 22.82
C PRO A 201 -31.35 -5.29 21.47
N ASP A 202 -31.95 -4.54 20.54
CA ASP A 202 -32.22 -5.00 19.17
C ASP A 202 -30.95 -5.35 18.40
N LEU A 203 -29.87 -4.60 18.61
CA LEU A 203 -28.58 -4.89 18.00
C LEU A 203 -28.04 -6.23 18.52
N LEU A 204 -28.19 -6.53 19.81
CA LEU A 204 -27.75 -7.80 20.39
C LEU A 204 -28.50 -8.99 19.77
N ILE A 205 -29.83 -8.89 19.63
CA ILE A 205 -30.66 -9.91 18.99
C ILE A 205 -30.21 -10.13 17.55
N LEU A 206 -30.00 -9.04 16.82
CA LEU A 206 -29.56 -9.07 15.42
C LEU A 206 -28.18 -9.72 15.27
N LEU A 207 -27.22 -9.40 16.13
CA LEU A 207 -25.88 -9.98 16.07
C LEU A 207 -25.88 -11.48 16.42
N ARG A 208 -26.70 -11.90 17.38
CA ARG A 208 -26.90 -13.33 17.69
C ARG A 208 -27.50 -14.09 16.50
N ARG A 209 -28.50 -13.51 15.81
CA ARG A 209 -29.09 -14.09 14.59
C ARG A 209 -28.08 -14.21 13.45
N ALA A 210 -27.16 -13.26 13.33
CA ALA A 210 -26.05 -13.31 12.38
C ALA A 210 -24.92 -14.28 12.79
N GLY A 211 -25.07 -15.01 13.90
CA GLY A 211 -24.10 -16.00 14.39
C GLY A 211 -22.86 -15.40 15.05
N TRP A 212 -22.92 -14.13 15.50
CA TRP A 212 -21.83 -13.52 16.25
C TRP A 212 -21.92 -13.90 17.72
N SER A 213 -20.82 -14.41 18.27
CA SER A 213 -20.67 -14.63 19.71
C SER A 213 -20.28 -13.30 20.37
N ILE A 214 -21.17 -12.76 21.20
CA ILE A 214 -21.00 -11.55 21.99
C ILE A 214 -21.27 -11.91 23.44
#